data_AF-A0A318D130-F1
#
_entry.id   AF-A0A318D130-F1
#
_cell.length_a   1.000
_cell.length_b   1.000
_cell.length_c   1.000
_cell.angle_alpha   90.00
_cell.angle_beta   90.00
_cell.angle_gamma   90.00
#
_symmetry.space_group_name_H-M   'P 1'
#
loop_
_entity.id
_entity.type
_entity.pdbx_description
1 polymer ?
#
loop_
_entity_poly.entity_id
_entity_poly.type
_entity_poly.pdbx_seq_one_letter_code
_entity_poly.pdbx_strand_id
1 'polypeptide(L)'
;MSSREGQMMSKLMWLSLLLIVVLCVGQAVTGFAETTCFQCHKRADFRGKVVHQPVAEDRCSACHSPHVAHFKGLLQKSGASFCYGCHKEQAAIFAQGIVHQPVRQGQCLTCHDVHASEANGLLKGRLAESCFACHKNLPSKFKHTHKPYAKGNCRACHWPHQSGNMQLLKSKPDELCLSCHKSDTVRQVHRNFPRGVSDCLSCHNPHGSDRKAMVRNVLHKPYKKGCAECHGQGKIGTETCLRCHETIKKEVLTLHSHLLEQEGCSCTACHSPHAGDTSSLLKGSQKQICRSCHKDTFNNYQDKLYIHTEPFDCKECHAVHGSSHLAMLKDGGNKTCSRCHETQGKFTHPIGEKVIDPRSGQIVTCVSCHNPMGTDFRYNLGLSGTKDLCIQCHRTY
;
A
#
# COMPACT_ATOMS: atom_id res chain seq x y z
N MET A 1 -62.17 -47.66 -44.36
CA MET A 1 -60.77 -47.79 -43.92
C MET A 1 -59.88 -46.76 -44.64
N SER A 2 -60.10 -45.45 -44.43
CA SER A 2 -59.31 -44.41 -45.15
C SER A 2 -59.18 -43.07 -44.40
N SER A 3 -59.36 -43.01 -43.08
CA SER A 3 -59.28 -41.73 -42.34
C SER A 3 -58.41 -41.75 -41.08
N ARG A 4 -57.88 -42.90 -40.67
CA ARG A 4 -56.98 -43.00 -39.49
C ARG A 4 -55.49 -43.02 -39.82
N GLU A 5 -55.09 -43.52 -41.00
CA GLU A 5 -53.67 -43.60 -41.38
C GLU A 5 -53.10 -42.23 -41.81
N GLY A 6 -53.89 -41.39 -42.49
CA GLY A 6 -53.44 -40.05 -42.93
C GLY A 6 -53.19 -39.06 -41.78
N GLN A 7 -53.92 -39.19 -40.66
CA GLN A 7 -53.72 -38.34 -39.48
C GLN A 7 -52.48 -38.74 -38.66
N MET A 8 -52.06 -40.00 -38.73
CA MET A 8 -50.90 -40.49 -37.99
C MET A 8 -49.59 -40.13 -38.72
N MET A 9 -49.55 -40.22 -40.05
CA MET A 9 -48.38 -39.77 -40.84
C MET A 9 -48.16 -38.25 -40.77
N SER A 10 -49.23 -37.45 -40.77
CA SER A 10 -49.16 -35.98 -40.64
C SER A 10 -48.58 -35.52 -39.29
N LYS A 11 -48.99 -36.18 -38.18
CA LYS A 11 -48.46 -35.89 -36.84
C LYS A 11 -47.00 -36.32 -36.67
N LEU A 12 -46.60 -37.46 -37.24
CA LEU A 12 -45.19 -37.90 -37.23
C LEU A 12 -44.30 -36.97 -38.07
N MET A 13 -44.77 -36.46 -39.21
CA MET A 13 -44.02 -35.46 -40.00
C MET A 13 -43.85 -34.13 -39.26
N TRP A 14 -44.88 -33.66 -38.54
CA TRP A 14 -44.80 -32.42 -37.77
C TRP A 14 -43.93 -32.53 -36.51
N LEU A 15 -43.98 -33.67 -35.80
CA LEU A 15 -43.09 -33.93 -34.66
C LEU A 15 -41.62 -34.07 -35.10
N SER A 16 -41.36 -34.67 -36.26
CA SER A 16 -40.01 -34.76 -36.82
C SER A 16 -39.45 -33.39 -37.24
N LEU A 17 -40.28 -32.54 -37.87
CA LEU A 17 -39.89 -31.18 -38.23
C LEU A 17 -39.66 -30.29 -37.00
N LEU A 18 -40.49 -30.40 -35.96
CA LEU A 18 -40.30 -29.67 -34.70
C LEU A 18 -39.04 -30.10 -33.96
N LEU A 19 -38.69 -31.39 -33.97
CA LEU A 19 -37.46 -31.88 -33.36
C LEU A 19 -36.20 -31.39 -34.11
N ILE A 20 -36.25 -31.33 -35.45
CA ILE A 20 -35.14 -30.82 -36.27
C ILE A 20 -34.98 -29.30 -36.13
N VAL A 21 -36.08 -28.53 -36.04
CA VAL A 21 -36.01 -27.09 -35.80
C VAL A 21 -35.50 -26.79 -34.38
N VAL A 22 -35.89 -27.56 -33.36
CA VAL A 22 -35.35 -27.39 -31.99
C VAL A 22 -33.87 -27.80 -31.89
N LEU A 23 -33.42 -28.83 -32.63
CA LEU A 23 -31.99 -29.18 -32.70
C LEU A 23 -31.16 -28.12 -33.46
N CYS A 24 -31.67 -27.58 -34.57
CA CYS A 24 -30.96 -26.58 -35.37
C CYS A 24 -30.96 -25.18 -34.72
N VAL A 25 -32.03 -24.80 -34.01
CA VAL A 25 -32.09 -23.51 -33.29
C VAL A 25 -31.35 -23.59 -31.95
N GLY A 26 -31.29 -24.76 -31.31
CA GLY A 26 -30.52 -24.97 -30.09
C GLY A 26 -29.00 -24.90 -30.27
N GLN A 27 -28.48 -25.19 -31.46
CA GLN A 27 -27.04 -25.12 -31.77
C GLN A 27 -26.58 -23.79 -32.38
N ALA A 28 -27.50 -22.93 -32.83
CA ALA A 28 -27.15 -21.72 -33.58
C ALA A 28 -26.86 -20.48 -32.72
N VAL A 29 -27.14 -20.49 -31.41
CA VAL A 29 -27.08 -19.27 -30.56
C VAL A 29 -25.89 -19.25 -29.58
N THR A 30 -25.08 -20.30 -29.48
CA THR A 30 -23.97 -20.35 -28.51
C THR A 30 -22.58 -20.60 -29.09
N GLY A 31 -22.41 -20.74 -30.41
CA GLY A 31 -21.15 -21.28 -30.98
C GLY A 31 -20.31 -20.37 -31.91
N PHE A 32 -20.78 -19.21 -32.36
CA PHE A 32 -20.14 -18.53 -33.51
C PHE A 32 -19.12 -17.42 -33.20
N ALA A 33 -18.91 -17.02 -31.94
CA ALA A 33 -18.04 -15.88 -31.62
C ALA A 33 -16.58 -16.24 -31.29
N GLU A 34 -16.28 -17.49 -30.88
CA GLU A 34 -14.99 -17.81 -30.23
C GLU A 34 -13.89 -18.23 -31.21
N THR A 35 -14.23 -18.78 -32.38
CA THR A 35 -13.23 -19.16 -33.41
C THR A 35 -12.70 -17.97 -34.22
N THR A 36 -13.42 -16.84 -34.26
CA THR A 36 -13.11 -15.70 -35.12
C THR A 36 -11.93 -14.87 -34.61
N CYS A 37 -11.70 -14.83 -33.29
CA CYS A 37 -10.61 -14.07 -32.68
C CYS A 37 -9.23 -14.50 -33.22
N PHE A 38 -9.06 -15.80 -33.49
CA PHE A 38 -7.80 -16.38 -33.95
C PHE A 38 -7.55 -16.28 -35.46
N GLN A 39 -8.45 -15.63 -36.21
CA GLN A 39 -8.18 -15.25 -37.60
C GLN A 39 -7.15 -14.11 -37.66
N CYS A 40 -7.13 -13.24 -36.63
CA CYS A 40 -6.19 -12.14 -36.53
C CYS A 40 -5.14 -12.36 -35.43
N HIS A 41 -5.50 -13.06 -34.34
CA HIS A 41 -4.58 -13.32 -33.23
C HIS A 41 -3.95 -14.71 -33.33
N LYS A 42 -2.64 -14.81 -33.09
CA LYS A 42 -1.98 -16.12 -33.10
C LYS A 42 -2.28 -16.86 -31.80
N ARG A 43 -2.81 -18.08 -31.89
CA ARG A 43 -3.05 -18.95 -30.72
C ARG A 43 -1.79 -19.16 -29.86
N ALA A 44 -0.59 -19.07 -30.46
CA ALA A 44 0.68 -19.18 -29.75
C ALA A 44 0.87 -18.10 -28.67
N ASP A 45 0.30 -16.90 -28.87
CA ASP A 45 0.48 -15.75 -27.96
C ASP A 45 -0.32 -15.89 -26.66
N PHE A 46 -1.24 -16.85 -26.58
CA PHE A 46 -2.09 -17.13 -25.41
C PHE A 46 -1.75 -18.48 -24.75
N ARG A 47 -0.59 -19.03 -25.09
CA ARG A 47 -0.07 -20.26 -24.48
C ARG A 47 0.96 -19.91 -23.42
N GLY A 48 1.02 -20.76 -22.40
CA GLY A 48 2.07 -20.73 -21.40
C GLY A 48 1.87 -21.85 -20.39
N LYS A 49 2.79 -21.98 -19.44
CA LYS A 49 2.67 -22.98 -18.36
C LYS A 49 1.36 -22.86 -17.57
N VAL A 50 0.90 -21.63 -17.35
CA VAL A 50 -0.38 -21.31 -16.71
C VAL A 50 -1.18 -20.47 -17.68
N VAL A 51 -2.33 -20.96 -18.10
CA VAL A 51 -3.29 -20.22 -18.93
C VAL A 51 -4.48 -19.86 -18.07
N HIS A 52 -4.93 -18.61 -18.15
CA HIS A 52 -6.10 -18.17 -17.43
C HIS A 52 -7.34 -18.88 -17.97
N GLN A 53 -8.19 -19.40 -17.08
CA GLN A 53 -9.27 -20.30 -17.45
C GLN A 53 -10.18 -19.79 -18.59
N PRO A 54 -10.66 -18.53 -18.60
CA PRO A 54 -11.48 -18.03 -19.71
C PRO A 54 -10.75 -18.07 -21.06
N VAL A 55 -9.42 -17.90 -21.06
CA VAL A 55 -8.60 -17.98 -22.28
C VAL A 55 -8.37 -19.44 -22.69
N ALA A 56 -8.17 -20.34 -21.73
CA ALA A 56 -8.05 -21.77 -22.01
C ALA A 56 -9.33 -22.38 -22.62
N GLU A 57 -10.48 -21.78 -22.31
CA GLU A 57 -11.79 -22.15 -22.84
C GLU A 57 -12.19 -21.33 -24.07
N ASP A 58 -11.26 -20.58 -24.69
CA ASP A 58 -11.49 -19.72 -25.86
C ASP A 58 -12.59 -18.63 -25.68
N ARG A 59 -13.01 -18.35 -24.43
CA ARG A 59 -14.05 -17.36 -24.05
C ARG A 59 -13.54 -15.91 -24.06
N CYS A 60 -12.96 -15.49 -25.17
CA CYS A 60 -12.35 -14.16 -25.34
C CYS A 60 -13.36 -13.01 -25.08
N SER A 61 -14.61 -13.22 -25.48
CA SER A 61 -15.72 -12.27 -25.36
C SER A 61 -16.18 -12.04 -23.91
N ALA A 62 -15.75 -12.89 -22.97
CA ALA A 62 -16.01 -12.68 -21.54
C ALA A 62 -15.32 -11.42 -21.01
N CYS A 63 -14.22 -11.01 -21.66
CA CYS A 63 -13.46 -9.81 -21.28
C CYS A 63 -13.41 -8.76 -22.37
N HIS A 64 -13.33 -9.19 -23.62
CA HIS A 64 -13.20 -8.31 -24.76
C HIS A 64 -14.53 -8.06 -25.47
N SER A 65 -14.73 -6.85 -25.98
CA SER A 65 -15.81 -6.53 -26.90
C SER A 65 -15.26 -5.77 -28.11
N PRO A 66 -15.11 -6.41 -29.27
CA PRO A 66 -14.48 -5.79 -30.44
C PRO A 66 -15.31 -4.64 -31.04
N HIS A 67 -16.62 -4.58 -30.76
CA HIS A 67 -17.51 -3.58 -31.34
C HIS A 67 -17.93 -2.46 -30.38
N VAL A 68 -18.02 -2.74 -29.08
CA VAL A 68 -18.60 -1.79 -28.10
C VAL A 68 -17.72 -1.52 -26.89
N ALA A 69 -16.46 -1.93 -26.90
CA ALA A 69 -15.58 -1.67 -25.77
C ALA A 69 -15.23 -0.19 -25.62
N HIS A 70 -15.45 0.35 -24.41
CA HIS A 70 -15.11 1.72 -24.04
C HIS A 70 -13.69 1.87 -23.51
N PHE A 71 -12.99 0.76 -23.24
CA PHE A 71 -11.69 0.75 -22.58
C PHE A 71 -10.58 0.21 -23.48
N LYS A 72 -9.36 0.71 -23.26
CA LYS A 72 -8.15 0.31 -24.01
C LYS A 72 -7.99 -1.22 -24.02
N GLY A 73 -7.63 -1.78 -25.17
CA GLY A 73 -7.50 -3.22 -25.36
C GLY A 73 -8.85 -3.93 -25.55
N LEU A 74 -9.87 -3.19 -26.00
CA LEU A 74 -11.21 -3.71 -26.24
C LEU A 74 -11.87 -4.32 -24.99
N LEU A 75 -11.55 -3.83 -23.79
CA LEU A 75 -12.10 -4.38 -22.55
C LEU A 75 -13.52 -3.88 -22.29
N GLN A 76 -14.38 -4.75 -21.75
CA GLN A 76 -15.75 -4.40 -21.36
C GLN A 76 -15.83 -3.53 -20.09
N LYS A 77 -14.92 -3.71 -19.13
CA LYS A 77 -14.77 -2.87 -17.93
C LYS A 77 -13.29 -2.58 -17.66
N SER A 78 -12.99 -1.62 -16.79
CA SER A 78 -11.63 -1.22 -16.46
C SER A 78 -11.22 -1.56 -15.03
N GLY A 79 -9.90 -1.71 -14.85
CA GLY A 79 -9.25 -1.91 -13.55
C GLY A 79 -9.69 -3.18 -12.83
N ALA A 80 -9.54 -3.18 -11.51
CA ALA A 80 -9.87 -4.34 -10.69
C ALA A 80 -11.36 -4.68 -10.64
N SER A 81 -12.25 -3.71 -10.93
CA SER A 81 -13.70 -3.96 -10.99
C SER A 81 -14.06 -5.06 -12.01
N PHE A 82 -13.27 -5.17 -13.08
CA PHE A 82 -13.40 -6.23 -14.07
C PHE A 82 -13.05 -7.59 -13.45
N CYS A 83 -11.86 -7.71 -12.86
CA CYS A 83 -11.37 -8.93 -12.24
C CYS A 83 -12.32 -9.45 -11.15
N TYR A 84 -12.81 -8.55 -10.29
CA TYR A 84 -13.68 -8.88 -9.17
C TYR A 84 -15.10 -9.30 -9.57
N GLY A 85 -15.49 -9.11 -10.84
CA GLY A 85 -16.72 -9.69 -11.37
C GLY A 85 -16.77 -11.21 -11.21
N CYS A 86 -15.61 -11.87 -11.39
CA CYS A 86 -15.42 -13.30 -11.19
C CYS A 86 -14.68 -13.61 -9.88
N HIS A 87 -13.62 -12.85 -9.56
CA HIS A 87 -12.77 -13.04 -8.38
C HIS A 87 -13.33 -12.34 -7.12
N LYS A 88 -14.57 -12.67 -6.75
CA LYS A 88 -15.30 -12.01 -5.65
C LYS A 88 -14.66 -12.25 -4.28
N GLU A 89 -14.12 -13.43 -4.05
CA GLU A 89 -13.42 -13.75 -2.80
C GLU A 89 -12.17 -12.88 -2.63
N GLN A 90 -11.38 -12.76 -3.70
CA GLN A 90 -10.20 -11.90 -3.70
C GLN A 90 -10.59 -10.43 -3.48
N ALA A 91 -11.71 -9.97 -4.05
CA ALA A 91 -12.24 -8.63 -3.78
C ALA A 91 -12.50 -8.39 -2.29
N ALA A 92 -13.12 -9.37 -1.60
CA ALA A 92 -13.40 -9.28 -0.17
C ALA A 92 -12.11 -9.30 0.68
N ILE A 93 -11.12 -10.10 0.31
CA ILE A 93 -9.82 -10.16 0.99
C ILE A 93 -9.05 -8.85 0.80
N PHE A 94 -9.04 -8.31 -0.42
CA PHE A 94 -8.30 -7.08 -0.77
C PHE A 94 -9.01 -5.80 -0.33
N ALA A 95 -10.16 -5.91 0.34
CA ALA A 95 -10.81 -4.81 1.03
C ALA A 95 -10.37 -4.66 2.51
N GLN A 96 -9.53 -5.58 3.00
CA GLN A 96 -9.18 -5.67 4.42
C GLN A 96 -7.68 -5.49 4.65
N GLY A 97 -7.32 -5.10 5.88
CA GLY A 97 -5.94 -4.98 6.31
C GLY A 97 -5.16 -3.88 5.59
N ILE A 98 -3.84 -4.07 5.50
CA ILE A 98 -2.95 -3.18 4.77
C ILE A 98 -2.85 -3.71 3.35
N VAL A 99 -3.50 -3.03 2.42
CA VAL A 99 -3.50 -3.38 1.00
C VAL A 99 -2.32 -2.70 0.31
N HIS A 100 -1.56 -3.47 -0.46
CA HIS A 100 -0.47 -2.97 -1.27
C HIS A 100 -1.01 -1.98 -2.31
N GLN A 101 -0.36 -0.82 -2.45
CA GLN A 101 -0.85 0.29 -3.27
C GLN A 101 -1.26 -0.11 -4.69
N PRO A 102 -0.49 -0.89 -5.48
CA PRO A 102 -0.91 -1.30 -6.82
C PRO A 102 -2.22 -2.12 -6.84
N VAL A 103 -2.44 -2.96 -5.82
CA VAL A 103 -3.68 -3.74 -5.69
C VAL A 103 -4.85 -2.83 -5.35
N ARG A 104 -4.64 -1.90 -4.42
CA ARG A 104 -5.66 -0.92 -4.02
C ARG A 104 -6.07 -0.01 -5.18
N GLN A 105 -5.12 0.38 -6.03
CA GLN A 105 -5.37 1.15 -7.25
C GLN A 105 -5.93 0.30 -8.41
N GLY A 106 -6.14 -1.00 -8.19
CA GLY A 106 -6.66 -1.93 -9.18
C GLY A 106 -5.74 -2.17 -10.38
N GLN A 107 -4.43 -1.96 -10.19
CA GLN A 107 -3.40 -2.10 -11.22
C GLN A 107 -2.86 -3.53 -11.29
N CYS A 108 -3.75 -4.52 -11.33
CA CYS A 108 -3.42 -5.95 -11.34
C CYS A 108 -2.44 -6.31 -12.46
N LEU A 109 -2.65 -5.71 -13.64
CA LEU A 109 -1.86 -5.93 -14.85
C LEU A 109 -0.43 -5.39 -14.78
N THR A 110 -0.05 -4.68 -13.71
CA THR A 110 1.34 -4.26 -13.50
C THR A 110 2.23 -5.47 -13.26
N CYS A 111 1.72 -6.45 -12.50
CA CYS A 111 2.47 -7.66 -12.13
C CYS A 111 1.96 -8.91 -12.85
N HIS A 112 0.67 -8.94 -13.20
CA HIS A 112 0.02 -10.12 -13.78
C HIS A 112 -0.19 -10.04 -15.29
N ASP A 113 -0.05 -11.18 -15.97
CA ASP A 113 -0.47 -11.41 -17.33
C ASP A 113 -1.78 -12.22 -17.33
N VAL A 114 -2.89 -11.59 -17.66
CA VAL A 114 -4.22 -12.19 -17.51
C VAL A 114 -4.57 -13.21 -18.59
N HIS A 115 -3.72 -13.41 -19.59
CA HIS A 115 -3.94 -14.43 -20.61
C HIS A 115 -3.20 -15.71 -20.27
N ALA A 116 -1.87 -15.65 -20.24
CA ALA A 116 -1.02 -16.79 -19.97
C ALA A 116 0.33 -16.32 -19.43
N SER A 117 0.99 -17.21 -18.68
CA SER A 117 2.31 -16.96 -18.13
C SER A 117 3.07 -18.24 -17.87
N GLU A 118 4.40 -18.16 -17.93
CA GLU A 118 5.32 -19.21 -17.48
C GLU A 118 5.42 -19.32 -15.95
N ALA A 119 4.96 -18.30 -15.22
CA ALA A 119 5.03 -18.21 -13.77
C ALA A 119 3.66 -18.42 -13.11
N ASN A 120 3.67 -19.17 -12.00
CA ASN A 120 2.47 -19.47 -11.21
C ASN A 120 1.72 -18.21 -10.79
N GLY A 121 0.39 -18.28 -10.80
CA GLY A 121 -0.46 -17.14 -10.48
C GLY A 121 -0.38 -16.04 -11.52
N LEU A 122 -0.07 -16.39 -12.78
CA LEU A 122 -0.11 -15.48 -13.92
C LEU A 122 0.83 -14.27 -13.76
N LEU A 123 2.03 -14.45 -13.20
CA LEU A 123 2.98 -13.34 -13.05
C LEU A 123 3.70 -13.06 -14.38
N LYS A 124 3.96 -11.80 -14.74
CA LYS A 124 4.67 -11.44 -15.99
C LYS A 124 6.13 -11.95 -16.07
N GLY A 125 6.68 -12.45 -14.98
CA GLY A 125 8.06 -12.92 -14.90
C GLY A 125 8.41 -13.44 -13.51
N ARG A 126 9.69 -13.35 -13.13
CA ARG A 126 10.10 -13.74 -11.77
C ARG A 126 9.55 -12.73 -10.78
N LEU A 127 9.01 -13.19 -9.66
CA LEU A 127 8.43 -12.32 -8.63
C LEU A 127 9.36 -11.16 -8.22
N ALA A 128 10.64 -11.46 -8.02
CA ALA A 128 11.62 -10.44 -7.58
C ALA A 128 11.75 -9.29 -8.59
N GLU A 129 11.72 -9.59 -9.89
CA GLU A 129 11.80 -8.58 -10.96
C GLU A 129 10.58 -7.66 -10.90
N SER A 130 9.38 -8.21 -10.70
CA SER A 130 8.15 -7.41 -10.53
C SER A 130 8.23 -6.49 -9.31
N CYS A 131 8.82 -6.95 -8.21
CA CYS A 131 9.00 -6.13 -7.02
C CYS A 131 10.02 -4.99 -7.28
N PHE A 132 11.17 -5.30 -7.86
CA PHE A 132 12.25 -4.34 -8.09
C PHE A 132 11.94 -3.31 -9.18
N ALA A 133 10.97 -3.58 -10.06
CA ALA A 133 10.48 -2.61 -11.05
C ALA A 133 10.01 -1.30 -10.37
N CYS A 134 9.40 -1.40 -9.18
CA CYS A 134 8.93 -0.26 -8.40
C CYS A 134 9.82 0.01 -7.17
N HIS A 135 10.27 -1.03 -6.46
CA HIS A 135 11.10 -0.90 -5.26
C HIS A 135 12.60 -0.78 -5.58
N LYS A 136 12.96 0.17 -6.45
CA LYS A 136 14.32 0.35 -6.99
C LYS A 136 15.39 0.70 -5.94
N ASN A 137 14.97 1.28 -4.82
CA ASN A 137 15.86 1.68 -3.74
C ASN A 137 16.28 0.51 -2.83
N LEU A 138 15.72 -0.69 -3.04
CA LEU A 138 16.17 -1.89 -2.33
C LEU A 138 17.44 -2.44 -2.99
N PRO A 139 18.54 -2.61 -2.25
CA PRO A 139 19.76 -3.21 -2.80
C PRO A 139 19.48 -4.64 -3.27
N SER A 140 19.81 -4.94 -4.53
CA SER A 140 19.66 -6.29 -5.09
C SER A 140 20.59 -7.32 -4.42
N LYS A 141 21.66 -6.86 -3.78
CA LYS A 141 22.62 -7.68 -3.03
C LYS A 141 23.26 -6.86 -1.91
N PHE A 142 23.48 -7.53 -0.78
CA PHE A 142 24.26 -7.03 0.36
C PHE A 142 25.52 -7.88 0.52
N LYS A 143 26.53 -7.39 1.25
CA LYS A 143 27.72 -8.20 1.59
C LYS A 143 27.32 -9.48 2.34
N HIS A 144 26.38 -9.35 3.28
CA HIS A 144 25.73 -10.46 3.97
C HIS A 144 24.24 -10.42 3.65
N THR A 145 23.84 -11.17 2.63
CA THR A 145 22.44 -11.23 2.16
C THR A 145 21.70 -12.39 2.80
N HIS A 146 20.45 -12.18 3.21
CA HIS A 146 19.59 -13.23 3.69
C HIS A 146 19.23 -14.21 2.56
N LYS A 147 19.33 -15.52 2.81
CA LYS A 147 19.18 -16.55 1.77
C LYS A 147 17.83 -16.49 1.02
N PRO A 148 16.65 -16.33 1.66
CA PRO A 148 15.39 -16.16 0.95
C PRO A 148 15.38 -14.92 0.05
N TYR A 149 15.94 -13.81 0.52
CA TYR A 149 16.03 -12.56 -0.23
C TYR A 149 16.95 -12.71 -1.46
N ALA A 150 18.15 -13.27 -1.28
CA ALA A 150 19.10 -13.53 -2.36
C ALA A 150 18.51 -14.43 -3.47
N LYS A 151 17.56 -15.31 -3.13
CA LYS A 151 16.87 -16.19 -4.08
C LYS A 151 15.65 -15.52 -4.75
N GLY A 152 15.27 -14.31 -4.35
CA GLY A 152 14.06 -13.66 -4.83
C GLY A 152 12.77 -14.25 -4.25
N ASN A 153 12.84 -15.00 -3.14
CA ASN A 153 11.70 -15.65 -2.51
C ASN A 153 10.96 -14.68 -1.57
N CYS A 154 10.50 -13.54 -2.09
CA CYS A 154 9.84 -12.49 -1.29
C CYS A 154 8.61 -13.02 -0.53
N ARG A 155 7.88 -13.96 -1.14
CA ARG A 155 6.72 -14.65 -0.55
C ARG A 155 7.06 -15.58 0.62
N ALA A 156 8.33 -15.79 0.95
CA ALA A 156 8.70 -16.48 2.19
C ALA A 156 8.24 -15.68 3.41
N CYS A 157 8.33 -14.34 3.33
CA CYS A 157 8.04 -13.44 4.44
C CYS A 157 6.87 -12.50 4.18
N HIS A 158 6.57 -12.17 2.93
CA HIS A 158 5.53 -11.20 2.56
C HIS A 158 4.30 -11.85 1.91
N TRP A 159 3.13 -11.22 2.09
CA TRP A 159 1.91 -11.38 1.30
C TRP A 159 1.78 -10.18 0.33
N PRO A 160 2.19 -10.31 -0.94
CA PRO A 160 2.39 -9.15 -1.83
C PRO A 160 1.15 -8.30 -2.15
N HIS A 161 -0.04 -8.76 -1.79
CA HIS A 161 -1.30 -8.06 -2.06
C HIS A 161 -1.87 -7.37 -0.82
N GLN A 162 -2.02 -8.08 0.30
CA GLN A 162 -2.48 -7.51 1.55
C GLN A 162 -1.96 -8.31 2.74
N SER A 163 -1.80 -7.65 3.89
CA SER A 163 -1.66 -8.34 5.18
C SER A 163 -2.28 -7.53 6.32
N GLY A 164 -2.69 -8.22 7.38
CA GLY A 164 -2.97 -7.59 8.67
C GLY A 164 -1.72 -7.03 9.37
N ASN A 165 -0.52 -7.44 8.94
CA ASN A 165 0.75 -6.98 9.50
C ASN A 165 1.41 -5.91 8.61
N MET A 166 2.10 -4.96 9.27
CA MET A 166 2.90 -3.94 8.59
C MET A 166 3.92 -4.57 7.63
N GLN A 167 4.29 -3.83 6.58
CA GLN A 167 5.21 -4.30 5.53
C GLN A 167 4.71 -5.54 4.79
N LEU A 168 3.40 -5.80 4.85
CA LEU A 168 2.77 -6.97 4.24
C LEU A 168 3.34 -8.30 4.76
N LEU A 169 3.81 -8.35 6.00
CA LEU A 169 4.42 -9.56 6.57
C LEU A 169 3.38 -10.66 6.80
N LYS A 170 3.78 -11.93 6.72
CA LYS A 170 2.89 -13.07 6.95
C LYS A 170 2.38 -13.18 8.40
N SER A 171 3.23 -12.83 9.35
CA SER A 171 2.94 -12.82 10.79
C SER A 171 3.77 -11.73 11.47
N LYS A 172 3.74 -11.67 12.80
CA LYS A 172 4.60 -10.74 13.55
C LYS A 172 6.08 -11.08 13.31
N PRO A 173 6.99 -10.08 13.31
CA PRO A 173 8.38 -10.32 12.91
C PRO A 173 9.08 -11.46 13.66
N ASP A 174 9.01 -11.48 14.99
CA ASP A 174 9.69 -12.50 15.79
C ASP A 174 9.15 -13.90 15.52
N GLU A 175 7.82 -14.05 15.44
CA GLU A 175 7.15 -15.30 15.09
C GLU A 175 7.57 -15.79 13.69
N LEU A 176 7.62 -14.87 12.72
CA LEU A 176 8.05 -15.18 11.36
C LEU A 176 9.50 -15.64 11.32
N CYS A 177 10.39 -14.97 12.05
CA CYS A 177 11.79 -15.37 12.15
C CYS A 177 11.92 -16.76 12.80
N LEU A 178 11.23 -16.98 13.91
CA LEU A 178 11.28 -18.22 14.68
C LEU A 178 10.61 -19.41 13.96
N SER A 179 9.77 -19.16 12.95
CA SER A 179 9.24 -20.22 12.09
C SER A 179 10.33 -21.00 11.33
N CYS A 180 11.51 -20.39 11.13
CA CYS A 180 12.66 -20.99 10.45
C CYS A 180 13.91 -21.03 11.34
N HIS A 181 14.11 -20.04 12.20
CA HIS A 181 15.27 -19.93 13.08
C HIS A 181 14.95 -20.52 14.46
N LYS A 182 15.53 -21.69 14.77
CA LYS A 182 15.31 -22.39 16.04
C LYS A 182 15.69 -21.51 17.23
N SER A 183 14.79 -21.43 18.21
CA SER A 183 14.93 -20.62 19.43
C SER A 183 16.24 -20.89 20.18
N ASP A 184 16.64 -22.16 20.31
CA ASP A 184 17.88 -22.54 21.03
C ASP A 184 19.13 -21.98 20.34
N THR A 185 19.19 -22.06 19.01
CA THR A 185 20.29 -21.48 18.22
C THR A 185 20.32 -19.97 18.39
N VAL A 186 19.15 -19.31 18.32
CA VAL A 186 19.04 -17.86 18.54
C VAL A 186 19.53 -17.49 19.94
N ARG A 187 19.12 -18.24 20.98
CA ARG A 187 19.55 -18.00 22.36
C ARG A 187 21.07 -18.19 22.51
N GLN A 188 21.64 -19.21 21.89
CA GLN A 188 23.06 -19.50 21.97
C GLN A 188 23.92 -18.39 21.35
N VAL A 189 23.56 -17.90 20.17
CA VAL A 189 24.33 -16.82 19.50
C VAL A 189 24.14 -15.46 20.17
N HIS A 190 23.07 -15.30 20.96
CA HIS A 190 22.81 -14.10 21.77
C HIS A 190 23.08 -14.31 23.27
N ARG A 191 23.82 -15.34 23.68
CA ARG A 191 24.06 -15.66 25.11
C ARG A 191 24.68 -14.51 25.92
N ASN A 192 25.40 -13.61 25.25
CA ASN A 192 26.03 -12.44 25.86
C ASN A 192 25.10 -11.20 25.86
N PHE A 193 23.87 -11.33 25.35
CA PHE A 193 22.89 -10.27 25.41
C PHE A 193 22.18 -10.32 26.77
N PRO A 194 22.15 -9.22 27.56
CA PRO A 194 21.74 -9.26 28.97
C PRO A 194 20.28 -9.67 29.24
N ARG A 195 19.44 -9.71 28.20
CA ARG A 195 18.02 -10.06 28.28
C ARG A 195 17.68 -11.05 27.16
N GLY A 196 16.57 -11.78 27.30
CA GLY A 196 16.03 -12.55 26.18
C GLY A 196 15.88 -11.66 24.95
N VAL A 197 16.24 -12.19 23.77
CA VAL A 197 16.17 -11.42 22.52
C VAL A 197 14.76 -11.48 21.96
N SER A 198 14.18 -10.30 21.77
CA SER A 198 12.92 -10.05 21.07
C SER A 198 13.09 -8.83 20.16
N ASP A 199 12.07 -8.54 19.34
CA ASP A 199 12.10 -7.46 18.34
C ASP A 199 13.30 -7.62 17.40
N CYS A 200 13.37 -8.75 16.68
CA CYS A 200 14.51 -9.12 15.83
C CYS A 200 14.88 -8.00 14.84
N LEU A 201 13.87 -7.29 14.33
CA LEU A 201 14.03 -6.19 13.37
C LEU A 201 14.66 -4.94 13.98
N SER A 202 14.70 -4.79 15.31
CA SER A 202 15.39 -3.69 15.98
C SER A 202 16.89 -3.64 15.65
N CYS A 203 17.49 -4.81 15.42
CA CYS A 203 18.93 -4.94 15.20
C CYS A 203 19.26 -5.57 13.84
N HIS A 204 18.39 -6.43 13.30
CA HIS A 204 18.65 -7.13 12.04
C HIS A 204 17.88 -6.53 10.87
N ASN A 205 18.53 -6.50 9.71
CA ASN A 205 17.87 -6.26 8.43
C ASN A 205 17.54 -7.63 7.79
N PRO A 206 16.26 -7.98 7.58
CA PRO A 206 15.87 -9.32 7.10
C PRO A 206 16.19 -9.55 5.61
N HIS A 207 16.60 -8.51 4.88
CA HIS A 207 17.08 -8.62 3.50
C HIS A 207 18.60 -8.82 3.46
N GLY A 208 19.34 -8.05 4.26
CA GLY A 208 20.79 -8.16 4.39
C GLY A 208 21.43 -6.88 4.90
N SER A 209 22.73 -6.95 5.19
CA SER A 209 23.54 -5.80 5.55
C SER A 209 25.02 -6.01 5.22
N ASP A 210 25.86 -5.01 5.47
CA ASP A 210 27.31 -5.12 5.31
C ASP A 210 28.01 -5.74 6.51
N ARG A 211 27.25 -6.06 7.56
CA ARG A 211 27.75 -6.62 8.81
C ARG A 211 27.36 -8.08 8.94
N LYS A 212 28.20 -8.86 9.63
CA LYS A 212 27.93 -10.27 9.91
C LYS A 212 26.58 -10.42 10.63
N ALA A 213 25.94 -11.57 10.41
CA ALA A 213 24.59 -11.85 10.91
C ALA A 213 23.52 -10.81 10.53
N MET A 214 23.76 -10.00 9.49
CA MET A 214 22.81 -9.02 8.96
C MET A 214 22.39 -7.96 10.00
N VAL A 215 23.26 -7.67 10.96
CA VAL A 215 23.04 -6.54 11.88
C VAL A 215 23.03 -5.25 11.07
N ARG A 216 22.08 -4.36 11.33
CA ARG A 216 21.94 -3.09 10.60
C ARG A 216 23.24 -2.28 10.61
N ASN A 217 23.45 -1.55 9.52
CA ASN A 217 24.73 -0.91 9.19
C ASN A 217 25.06 0.28 10.08
N VAL A 218 24.06 1.07 10.46
CA VAL A 218 24.24 2.23 11.33
C VAL A 218 24.11 1.77 12.77
N LEU A 219 25.17 1.97 13.55
CA LEU A 219 25.14 1.75 14.99
C LEU A 219 25.08 3.07 15.73
N HIS A 220 24.30 3.10 16.81
CA HIS A 220 24.28 4.19 17.75
C HIS A 220 25.66 4.34 18.41
N LYS A 221 26.17 5.58 18.50
CA LYS A 221 27.55 5.83 18.96
C LYS A 221 27.83 5.29 20.38
N PRO A 222 26.98 5.55 21.39
CA PRO A 222 27.13 4.97 22.74
C PRO A 222 27.14 3.44 22.73
N TYR A 223 26.32 2.83 21.88
CA TYR A 223 26.28 1.37 21.74
C TYR A 223 27.64 0.79 21.30
N LYS A 224 28.43 1.51 20.50
CA LYS A 224 29.80 1.08 20.13
C LYS A 224 30.80 1.17 21.30
N LYS A 225 30.52 1.99 22.31
CA LYS A 225 31.42 2.24 23.45
C LYS A 225 31.17 1.30 24.64
N GLY A 226 29.98 0.71 24.73
CA GLY A 226 29.67 -0.38 25.66
C GLY A 226 28.24 -0.34 26.21
N CYS A 227 27.72 -1.49 26.64
CA CYS A 227 26.33 -1.62 27.11
C CYS A 227 26.06 -0.85 28.41
N ALA A 228 27.05 -0.77 29.29
CA ALA A 228 26.93 -0.17 30.62
C ALA A 228 26.72 1.34 30.58
N GLU A 229 27.14 2.03 29.50
CA GLU A 229 26.96 3.49 29.34
C GLU A 229 25.48 3.90 29.39
N CYS A 230 24.58 3.02 28.93
CA CYS A 230 23.14 3.20 29.04
C CYS A 230 22.51 2.28 30.09
N HIS A 231 22.89 1.00 30.15
CA HIS A 231 22.22 0.00 30.99
C HIS A 231 22.74 -0.11 32.43
N GLY A 232 23.82 0.60 32.80
CA GLY A 232 24.43 0.50 34.14
C GLY A 232 23.59 1.07 35.28
N GLN A 233 22.52 1.83 34.99
CA GLN A 233 21.70 2.55 35.98
C GLN A 233 20.26 1.99 36.13
N GLY A 234 19.95 0.83 35.55
CA GLY A 234 18.64 0.17 35.69
C GLY A 234 17.70 0.33 34.49
N LYS A 235 16.42 0.63 34.73
CA LYS A 235 15.40 0.78 33.68
C LYS A 235 15.72 2.02 32.84
N ILE A 236 15.73 1.86 31.51
CA ILE A 236 15.96 2.97 30.59
C ILE A 236 14.66 3.76 30.46
N GLY A 237 14.65 4.99 30.94
CA GLY A 237 13.59 5.95 30.69
C GLY A 237 13.97 6.98 29.63
N THR A 238 13.05 7.91 29.36
CA THR A 238 13.26 8.99 28.39
C THR A 238 14.41 9.92 28.81
N GLU A 239 14.57 10.16 30.12
CA GLU A 239 15.64 10.97 30.68
C GLU A 239 17.04 10.48 30.28
N THR A 240 17.22 9.15 30.21
CA THR A 240 18.49 8.52 29.82
C THR A 240 18.95 8.99 28.44
N CYS A 241 18.02 9.08 27.47
CA CYS A 241 18.28 9.55 26.12
C CYS A 241 18.53 11.07 26.09
N LEU A 242 17.73 11.83 26.84
CA LEU A 242 17.74 13.28 26.80
C LEU A 242 19.04 13.90 27.37
N ARG A 243 19.79 13.20 28.23
CA ARG A 243 21.13 13.65 28.71
C ARG A 243 22.11 13.93 27.57
N CYS A 244 21.99 13.19 26.46
CA CYS A 244 22.85 13.38 25.28
C CYS A 244 22.12 14.12 24.16
N HIS A 245 20.79 14.04 24.13
CA HIS A 245 19.93 14.65 23.12
C HIS A 245 19.26 15.93 23.63
N GLU A 246 20.05 16.86 24.17
CA GLU A 246 19.56 18.10 24.79
C GLU A 246 18.75 19.00 23.82
N THR A 247 19.04 18.97 22.53
CA THR A 247 18.23 19.67 21.52
C THR A 247 16.82 19.07 21.45
N ILE A 248 16.72 17.74 21.43
CA ILE A 248 15.44 17.03 21.37
C ILE A 248 14.66 17.24 22.68
N LYS A 249 15.35 17.31 23.81
CA LYS A 249 14.74 17.64 25.11
C LYS A 249 13.93 18.94 25.04
N LYS A 250 14.46 19.97 24.40
CA LYS A 250 13.74 21.25 24.23
C LYS A 250 12.50 21.09 23.36
N GLU A 251 12.58 20.28 22.31
CA GLU A 251 11.45 20.03 21.40
C GLU A 251 10.33 19.24 22.09
N VAL A 252 10.65 18.13 22.77
CA VAL A 252 9.62 17.26 23.38
C VAL A 252 8.90 17.88 24.58
N LEU A 253 9.48 18.93 25.17
CA LEU A 253 8.88 19.70 26.28
C LEU A 253 7.96 20.84 25.82
N THR A 254 7.75 21.00 24.51
CA THR A 254 6.75 21.92 23.95
C THR A 254 5.31 21.41 24.17
N LEU A 255 4.33 22.30 23.92
CA LEU A 255 2.90 22.04 24.13
C LEU A 255 2.36 20.82 23.35
N HIS A 256 2.81 20.61 22.12
CA HIS A 256 2.40 19.48 21.29
C HIS A 256 3.62 18.62 21.00
N SER A 257 3.70 17.43 21.60
CA SER A 257 4.86 16.55 21.44
C SER A 257 4.48 15.07 21.39
N HIS A 258 5.39 14.25 20.89
CA HIS A 258 5.28 12.80 20.94
C HIS A 258 5.87 12.20 22.23
N LEU A 259 5.88 12.97 23.33
CA LEU A 259 6.20 12.43 24.64
C LEU A 259 4.99 11.61 25.12
N LEU A 260 4.95 10.34 24.71
CA LEU A 260 3.88 9.41 25.07
C LEU A 260 3.95 9.14 26.58
N GLU A 261 2.88 9.47 27.30
CA GLU A 261 2.69 9.16 28.72
C GLU A 261 2.35 7.67 28.87
N GLN A 262 3.38 6.82 28.85
CA GLN A 262 3.27 5.38 29.08
C GLN A 262 4.52 4.91 29.82
N GLU A 263 4.41 3.81 30.57
CA GLU A 263 5.57 3.22 31.24
C GLU A 263 6.68 2.84 30.24
N GLY A 264 7.84 3.52 30.31
CA GLY A 264 9.00 3.20 29.49
C GLY A 264 9.63 4.42 28.79
N CYS A 265 10.36 4.17 27.72
CA CYS A 265 11.07 5.20 26.95
C CYS A 265 10.29 5.50 25.65
N SER A 266 9.64 6.67 25.58
CA SER A 266 8.82 7.08 24.43
C SER A 266 9.61 7.11 23.12
N CYS A 267 10.92 7.38 23.18
CA CYS A 267 11.82 7.40 22.03
C CYS A 267 11.86 6.04 21.30
N THR A 268 11.76 4.93 22.05
CA THR A 268 11.87 3.57 21.50
C THR A 268 10.61 3.10 20.77
N ALA A 269 9.53 3.88 20.79
CA ALA A 269 8.37 3.66 19.94
C ALA A 269 8.72 3.85 18.45
N CYS A 270 9.62 4.80 18.17
CA CYS A 270 10.01 5.16 16.80
C CYS A 270 11.45 4.74 16.48
N HIS A 271 12.37 4.89 17.45
CA HIS A 271 13.80 4.67 17.26
C HIS A 271 14.26 3.31 17.78
N SER A 272 15.26 2.74 17.11
CA SER A 272 16.07 1.65 17.64
C SER A 272 17.31 2.25 18.31
N PRO A 273 17.48 2.09 19.64
CA PRO A 273 18.56 2.75 20.40
C PRO A 273 19.95 2.16 20.14
N HIS A 274 20.04 1.05 19.38
CA HIS A 274 21.29 0.34 19.11
C HIS A 274 21.72 0.41 17.66
N ALA A 275 20.80 0.10 16.73
CA ALA A 275 21.15 -0.05 15.32
C ALA A 275 19.98 0.32 14.39
N GLY A 276 20.30 0.87 13.22
CA GLY A 276 19.33 1.29 12.22
C GLY A 276 19.91 1.23 10.80
N ASP A 277 19.06 1.39 9.81
CA ASP A 277 19.51 1.49 8.42
C ASP A 277 19.91 2.91 8.03
N THR A 278 19.47 3.91 8.81
CA THR A 278 19.76 5.34 8.60
C THR A 278 20.33 5.97 9.87
N SER A 279 20.94 7.16 9.72
CA SER A 279 21.48 7.95 10.84
C SER A 279 20.44 8.33 11.90
N SER A 280 19.17 8.45 11.51
CA SER A 280 18.06 8.71 12.41
C SER A 280 17.65 7.49 13.24
N LEU A 281 18.22 6.30 12.99
CA LEU A 281 17.98 5.08 13.76
C LEU A 281 16.50 4.72 13.91
N LEU A 282 15.69 4.96 12.88
CA LEU A 282 14.28 4.60 12.90
C LEU A 282 14.09 3.07 12.82
N LYS A 283 13.10 2.52 13.52
CA LYS A 283 12.76 1.08 13.46
C LYS A 283 12.26 0.62 12.08
N GLY A 284 11.80 1.56 11.26
CA GLY A 284 11.36 1.37 9.88
C GLY A 284 11.38 2.69 9.11
N SER A 285 10.74 2.76 7.94
CA SER A 285 10.58 4.04 7.24
C SER A 285 9.68 4.99 8.04
N GLN A 286 9.86 6.30 7.83
CA GLN A 286 9.07 7.33 8.53
C GLN A 286 7.56 7.09 8.35
N LYS A 287 7.10 6.90 7.11
CA LYS A 287 5.68 6.65 6.81
C LYS A 287 5.13 5.43 7.55
N GLN A 288 5.91 4.36 7.69
CA GLN A 288 5.48 3.15 8.39
C GLN A 288 5.31 3.40 9.89
N ILE A 289 6.26 4.08 10.52
CA ILE A 289 6.20 4.41 11.95
C ILE A 289 5.05 5.36 12.22
N CYS A 290 4.91 6.43 11.43
CA CYS A 290 3.80 7.36 11.59
C CYS A 290 2.45 6.64 11.44
N ARG A 291 2.31 5.75 10.43
CA ARG A 291 1.07 5.00 10.19
C ARG A 291 0.71 4.03 11.32
N SER A 292 1.67 3.52 12.11
CA SER A 292 1.31 2.59 13.19
C SER A 292 0.40 3.22 14.24
N CYS A 293 0.50 4.55 14.42
CA CYS A 293 -0.35 5.33 15.31
C CYS A 293 -1.38 6.19 14.54
N HIS A 294 -0.99 6.82 13.44
CA HIS A 294 -1.84 7.71 12.63
C HIS A 294 -2.58 6.97 11.50
N LYS A 295 -3.13 5.78 11.78
CA LYS A 295 -3.76 4.93 10.74
C LYS A 295 -4.84 5.69 9.96
N ASP A 296 -5.69 6.43 10.66
CA ASP A 296 -6.81 7.14 10.04
C ASP A 296 -6.34 8.28 9.16
N THR A 297 -5.31 9.03 9.58
CA THR A 297 -4.70 10.05 8.73
C THR A 297 -4.24 9.44 7.40
N PHE A 298 -3.48 8.35 7.46
CA PHE A 298 -3.02 7.66 6.25
C PHE A 298 -4.17 7.09 5.42
N ASN A 299 -5.18 6.51 6.06
CA ASN A 299 -6.35 5.98 5.36
C ASN A 299 -7.16 7.08 4.66
N ASN A 300 -7.24 8.27 5.25
CA ASN A 300 -8.04 9.38 4.74
C ASN A 300 -7.46 10.01 3.47
N TYR A 301 -6.12 10.08 3.32
CA TYR A 301 -5.52 10.75 2.17
C TYR A 301 -4.96 9.82 1.08
N GLN A 302 -4.62 8.57 1.42
CA GLN A 302 -3.86 7.68 0.52
C GLN A 302 -4.58 7.31 -0.80
N ASP A 303 -5.88 7.55 -0.89
CA ASP A 303 -6.73 7.26 -2.07
C ASP A 303 -7.34 8.52 -2.68
N LYS A 304 -6.89 9.69 -2.23
CA LYS A 304 -7.37 10.97 -2.72
C LYS A 304 -6.77 11.32 -4.07
N LEU A 305 -7.56 11.94 -4.92
CA LEU A 305 -7.16 12.31 -6.29
C LEU A 305 -6.01 13.32 -6.30
N TYR A 306 -6.02 14.25 -5.35
CA TYR A 306 -5.02 15.28 -5.20
C TYR A 306 -4.38 15.14 -3.82
N ILE A 307 -3.10 14.76 -3.81
CA ILE A 307 -2.28 14.68 -2.62
C ILE A 307 -1.05 15.56 -2.83
N HIS A 308 -0.50 16.12 -1.77
CA HIS A 308 0.79 16.79 -1.85
C HIS A 308 1.86 15.73 -2.13
N THR A 309 2.37 15.69 -3.36
CA THR A 309 3.24 14.61 -3.85
C THR A 309 4.69 14.84 -3.48
N GLU A 310 5.48 13.75 -3.57
CA GLU A 310 6.92 13.72 -3.36
C GLU A 310 7.67 14.85 -4.09
N PRO A 311 8.79 15.36 -3.53
CA PRO A 311 9.59 14.72 -2.49
C PRO A 311 9.40 15.33 -1.09
N PHE A 312 8.18 15.32 -0.54
CA PHE A 312 7.92 15.88 0.79
C PHE A 312 7.49 14.79 1.79
N ASP A 313 8.41 14.51 2.71
CA ASP A 313 8.13 13.71 3.91
C ASP A 313 7.30 14.51 4.92
N CYS A 314 6.61 13.84 5.84
CA CYS A 314 5.83 14.48 6.90
C CYS A 314 6.66 15.48 7.72
N LYS A 315 7.96 15.18 7.90
CA LYS A 315 8.90 16.05 8.64
C LYS A 315 9.17 17.37 7.94
N GLU A 316 8.79 17.58 6.68
CA GLU A 316 9.06 18.84 5.99
C GLU A 316 8.18 19.98 6.53
N CYS A 317 6.95 19.62 6.91
CA CYS A 317 5.97 20.51 7.55
C CYS A 317 5.90 20.32 9.07
N HIS A 318 6.00 19.08 9.55
CA HIS A 318 5.85 18.76 10.97
C HIS A 318 7.19 18.70 11.72
N ALA A 319 7.24 19.29 12.91
CA ALA A 319 8.29 19.10 13.88
C ALA A 319 8.01 17.81 14.67
N VAL A 320 8.65 16.71 14.24
CA VAL A 320 8.26 15.34 14.64
C VAL A 320 8.43 15.01 16.13
N HIS A 321 9.24 15.75 16.88
CA HIS A 321 9.39 15.52 18.32
C HIS A 321 8.48 16.42 19.14
N GLY A 322 8.38 17.70 18.79
CA GLY A 322 7.46 18.64 19.41
C GLY A 322 7.43 20.00 18.73
N SER A 323 6.31 20.71 18.88
CA SER A 323 6.14 22.11 18.51
C SER A 323 5.19 22.84 19.45
N SER A 324 5.34 24.16 19.54
CA SER A 324 4.36 25.05 20.16
C SER A 324 3.18 25.40 19.23
N HIS A 325 3.20 24.93 17.98
CA HIS A 325 2.14 25.15 17.01
C HIS A 325 1.22 23.93 16.87
N LEU A 326 -0.07 24.21 16.64
CA LEU A 326 -1.10 23.19 16.44
C LEU A 326 -0.68 22.18 15.35
N ALA A 327 -1.09 20.92 15.53
CA ALA A 327 -0.73 19.81 14.66
C ALA A 327 0.79 19.60 14.49
N MET A 328 1.58 20.08 15.45
CA MET A 328 3.04 19.95 15.46
C MET A 328 3.72 20.53 14.22
N LEU A 329 3.20 21.64 13.67
CA LEU A 329 3.84 22.32 12.53
C LEU A 329 5.16 22.99 12.95
N LYS A 330 6.13 23.07 12.03
CA LYS A 330 7.42 23.71 12.30
C LYS A 330 7.33 25.22 12.56
N ASP A 331 6.29 25.87 12.05
CA ASP A 331 6.03 27.30 12.20
C ASP A 331 4.51 27.54 12.25
N GLY A 332 4.07 28.76 12.57
CA GLY A 332 2.66 29.15 12.57
C GLY A 332 2.00 28.89 11.20
N GLY A 333 0.79 28.32 11.21
CA GLY A 333 0.10 27.70 10.07
C GLY A 333 0.51 28.18 8.67
N ASN A 334 0.26 29.46 8.35
CA ASN A 334 0.52 30.02 7.02
C ASN A 334 2.02 30.10 6.68
N LYS A 335 2.89 30.38 7.65
CA LYS A 335 4.34 30.45 7.45
C LYS A 335 4.92 29.10 7.05
N THR A 336 4.40 28.01 7.62
CA THR A 336 4.82 26.66 7.22
C THR A 336 4.58 26.42 5.73
N CYS A 337 3.45 26.88 5.20
CA CYS A 337 3.12 26.77 3.78
C CYS A 337 3.93 27.73 2.91
N SER A 338 4.03 29.01 3.30
CA SER A 338 4.64 30.05 2.47
C SER A 338 6.15 29.89 2.28
N ARG A 339 6.81 29.03 3.05
CA ARG A 339 8.21 28.62 2.83
C ARG A 339 8.45 28.01 1.44
N CYS A 340 7.46 27.34 0.88
CA CYS A 340 7.53 26.77 -0.48
C CYS A 340 6.51 27.45 -1.42
N HIS A 341 5.43 27.98 -0.86
CA HIS A 341 4.32 28.62 -1.58
C HIS A 341 4.40 30.15 -1.50
N GLU A 342 5.57 30.72 -1.83
CA GLU A 342 5.89 32.13 -1.60
C GLU A 342 4.93 33.11 -2.29
N THR A 343 4.41 32.73 -3.46
CA THR A 343 3.49 33.56 -4.24
C THR A 343 2.06 33.40 -3.74
N GLN A 344 1.63 32.18 -3.38
CA GLN A 344 0.27 31.93 -2.90
C GLN A 344 -0.01 32.59 -1.54
N GLY A 345 1.00 32.95 -0.75
CA GLY A 345 0.80 33.75 0.47
C GLY A 345 0.42 35.23 0.23
N LYS A 346 0.48 35.73 -1.01
CA LYS A 346 0.39 37.17 -1.32
C LYS A 346 -0.88 37.60 -2.08
N PHE A 347 -1.52 36.72 -2.84
CA PHE A 347 -2.67 37.06 -3.72
C PHE A 347 -3.93 36.23 -3.47
N THR A 348 -3.96 35.39 -2.43
CA THR A 348 -5.14 34.56 -2.13
C THR A 348 -6.25 35.36 -1.46
N HIS A 349 -7.43 34.73 -1.36
CA HIS A 349 -8.50 35.14 -0.46
C HIS A 349 -7.92 35.56 0.91
N PRO A 350 -8.46 36.61 1.58
CA PRO A 350 -7.96 37.08 2.86
C PRO A 350 -7.75 35.93 3.87
N ILE A 351 -6.55 35.86 4.45
CA ILE A 351 -6.12 34.91 5.49
C ILE A 351 -5.31 35.64 6.58
N GLY A 352 -5.13 35.01 7.74
CA GLY A 352 -4.31 35.52 8.84
C GLY A 352 -5.14 36.04 10.01
N GLU A 353 -4.46 36.65 10.99
CA GLU A 353 -5.02 36.99 12.31
C GLU A 353 -6.24 37.91 12.28
N LYS A 354 -6.38 38.72 11.22
CA LYS A 354 -7.50 39.66 11.06
C LYS A 354 -8.73 39.05 10.39
N VAL A 355 -8.66 37.79 9.95
CA VAL A 355 -9.72 37.14 9.20
C VAL A 355 -10.20 35.93 9.99
N ILE A 356 -11.44 35.96 10.45
CA ILE A 356 -12.03 34.88 11.24
C ILE A 356 -12.89 33.99 10.34
N ASP A 357 -12.69 32.69 10.45
CA ASP A 357 -13.49 31.67 9.77
C ASP A 357 -14.85 31.55 10.49
N PRO A 358 -15.97 31.92 9.85
CA PRO A 358 -17.28 31.91 10.49
C PRO A 358 -17.76 30.50 10.87
N ARG A 359 -17.11 29.44 10.37
CA ARG A 359 -17.48 28.04 10.62
C ARG A 359 -16.87 27.52 11.92
N SER A 360 -15.69 28.02 12.28
CA SER A 360 -14.91 27.51 13.42
C SER A 360 -14.61 28.58 14.48
N GLY A 361 -14.82 29.87 14.16
CA GLY A 361 -14.42 30.99 15.02
C GLY A 361 -12.91 31.18 15.12
N GLN A 362 -12.11 30.40 14.38
CA GLN A 362 -10.65 30.48 14.36
C GLN A 362 -10.17 31.37 13.23
N ILE A 363 -8.90 31.78 13.28
CA ILE A 363 -8.27 32.52 12.17
C ILE A 363 -8.29 31.71 10.88
N VAL A 364 -8.55 32.35 9.75
CA VAL A 364 -8.47 31.69 8.44
C VAL A 364 -7.00 31.46 8.10
N THR A 365 -6.65 30.21 7.84
CA THR A 365 -5.31 29.78 7.42
C THR A 365 -5.39 29.04 6.09
N CYS A 366 -4.24 28.71 5.49
CA CYS A 366 -4.20 27.87 4.30
C CYS A 366 -4.99 26.56 4.51
N VAL A 367 -4.91 25.95 5.70
CA VAL A 367 -5.59 24.68 5.99
C VAL A 367 -7.08 24.82 6.33
N SER A 368 -7.61 26.04 6.44
CA SER A 368 -9.06 26.27 6.56
C SER A 368 -9.79 25.89 5.26
N CYS A 369 -9.11 25.98 4.12
CA CYS A 369 -9.65 25.67 2.80
C CYS A 369 -8.90 24.54 2.11
N HIS A 370 -7.61 24.37 2.38
CA HIS A 370 -6.80 23.32 1.79
C HIS A 370 -6.60 22.15 2.74
N ASN A 371 -6.62 20.94 2.19
CA ASN A 371 -6.14 19.75 2.88
C ASN A 371 -4.85 19.28 2.20
N PRO A 372 -3.67 19.70 2.69
CA PRO A 372 -2.39 19.33 2.08
C PRO A 372 -2.10 17.83 2.17
N MET A 373 -2.74 17.10 3.08
CA MET A 373 -2.56 15.66 3.17
C MET A 373 -3.20 14.95 1.98
N GLY A 374 -4.39 15.40 1.58
CA GLY A 374 -5.06 14.94 0.36
C GLY A 374 -6.55 15.17 0.34
N THR A 375 -7.10 15.30 -0.87
CA THR A 375 -8.52 15.53 -1.14
C THR A 375 -8.91 15.13 -2.56
N ASP A 376 -10.21 14.97 -2.80
CA ASP A 376 -10.75 14.65 -4.13
C ASP A 376 -10.92 15.91 -5.00
N PHE A 377 -10.67 17.10 -4.43
CA PHE A 377 -10.85 18.37 -5.13
C PHE A 377 -9.51 18.96 -5.58
N ARG A 378 -9.52 19.54 -6.78
CA ARG A 378 -8.34 20.16 -7.40
C ARG A 378 -7.73 21.22 -6.48
N TYR A 379 -6.41 21.40 -6.59
CA TYR A 379 -5.62 22.35 -5.77
C TYR A 379 -5.60 22.02 -4.28
N ASN A 380 -5.83 20.76 -3.94
CA ASN A 380 -5.88 20.29 -2.56
C ASN A 380 -6.97 21.00 -1.72
N LEU A 381 -8.11 21.37 -2.30
CA LEU A 381 -9.20 22.03 -1.55
C LEU A 381 -10.01 21.02 -0.72
N GLY A 382 -10.52 21.41 0.45
CA GLY A 382 -11.36 20.55 1.30
C GLY A 382 -12.73 20.25 0.70
N LEU A 383 -13.22 21.11 -0.19
CA LEU A 383 -14.48 20.99 -0.92
C LEU A 383 -14.32 21.50 -2.36
N SER A 384 -15.33 21.29 -3.22
CA SER A 384 -15.31 21.81 -4.58
C SER A 384 -15.16 23.34 -4.60
N GLY A 385 -14.17 23.82 -5.34
CA GLY A 385 -13.89 25.25 -5.51
C GLY A 385 -14.88 25.99 -6.42
N THR A 386 -15.88 25.31 -7.00
CA THR A 386 -16.89 25.96 -7.84
C THR A 386 -17.97 26.66 -7.04
N LYS A 387 -18.42 26.06 -5.93
CA LYS A 387 -19.48 26.60 -5.06
C LYS A 387 -19.39 26.08 -3.64
N ASP A 388 -19.22 24.76 -3.47
CA ASP A 388 -19.40 24.07 -2.20
C ASP A 388 -18.49 24.58 -1.08
N LEU A 389 -17.25 24.96 -1.41
CA LEU A 389 -16.33 25.57 -0.47
C LEU A 389 -16.75 26.99 -0.10
N CYS A 390 -17.12 27.80 -1.10
CA CYS A 390 -17.46 29.21 -0.94
C CYS A 390 -18.68 29.39 -0.04
N ILE A 391 -19.72 28.56 -0.25
CA ILE A 391 -20.94 28.60 0.56
C ILE A 391 -20.70 28.14 2.00
N GLN A 392 -19.54 27.62 2.37
CA GLN A 392 -19.29 27.32 3.78
C GLN A 392 -19.17 28.59 4.62
N CYS A 393 -18.71 29.70 4.02
CA CYS A 393 -18.52 30.98 4.70
C CYS A 393 -19.48 32.08 4.22
N HIS A 394 -20.05 31.93 3.02
CA HIS A 394 -20.95 32.90 2.39
C HIS A 394 -22.40 32.42 2.31
N ARG A 395 -22.91 31.73 3.35
CA ARG A 395 -24.27 31.14 3.35
C ARG A 395 -25.40 32.16 3.20
N THR A 396 -25.12 33.42 3.54
CA THR A 396 -26.10 34.50 3.63
C THR A 396 -25.93 35.56 2.54
N TYR A 397 -25.09 35.32 1.53
CA TYR A 397 -24.83 36.24 0.42
C TYR A 397 -25.53 35.80 -0.86
#